data_AF-A0AAW9PY06-F1
#
_entry.id   AF-A0AAW9PY06-F1
#
_cell.length_a   1.000
_cell.length_b   1.000
_cell.length_c   1.000
_cell.angle_alpha   90.00
_cell.angle_beta   90.00
_cell.angle_gamma   90.00
#
_symmetry.space_group_name_H-M   'P 1'
#
loop_
_entity.id
_entity.type
_entity.pdbx_description
1 polymer ?
#
loop_
_entity_poly.entity_id
_entity_poly.type
_entity_poly.pdbx_seq_one_letter_code
_entity_poly.pdbx_strand_id
1 'polypeptide(L)'
;MSRLTLRLPETLHQKLVHLAESEGVSLNQYIVYALTRQITSAYTVLTVPEAEVSQQKQNFNTLLRELGQASSTEVADTLRDRVIVQPESELTPEIVARLQQRIQNATKA
;
A
#
# COMPACT_ATOMS: atom_id res chain seq x y z
N MET A 1 -8.56 -30.10 -12.12
CA MET A 1 -8.83 -29.51 -10.80
C MET A 1 -7.57 -29.63 -9.96
N SER A 2 -7.22 -28.60 -9.20
CA SER A 2 -6.09 -28.65 -8.27
C SER A 2 -6.44 -29.54 -7.07
N ARG A 3 -5.43 -30.23 -6.51
CA ARG A 3 -5.56 -31.09 -5.32
C ARG A 3 -4.79 -30.46 -4.17
N LEU A 4 -5.43 -30.31 -3.02
CA LEU A 4 -4.81 -29.85 -1.78
C LEU A 4 -4.69 -31.02 -0.80
N THR A 5 -3.48 -31.27 -0.30
CA THR A 5 -3.22 -32.31 0.70
C THR A 5 -2.51 -31.67 1.89
N LEU A 6 -3.08 -31.82 3.08
CA LEU A 6 -2.63 -31.16 4.30
C LEU A 6 -2.37 -32.20 5.40
N ARG A 7 -1.38 -31.92 6.24
CA ARG A 7 -1.21 -32.62 7.52
C ARG A 7 -1.64 -31.67 8.61
N LEU A 8 -2.62 -32.08 9.41
CA LEU A 8 -3.18 -31.27 10.49
C LEU A 8 -2.91 -31.95 11.83
N PRO A 9 -2.67 -31.19 12.91
CA PRO A 9 -2.75 -31.71 14.27
C PRO A 9 -4.12 -32.35 14.52
N GLU A 10 -4.16 -33.44 15.27
CA GLU A 10 -5.40 -34.20 15.52
C GLU A 10 -6.49 -33.31 16.15
N THR A 11 -6.11 -32.43 17.08
CA THR A 11 -7.02 -31.50 17.74
C THR A 11 -7.67 -30.52 16.76
N LEU A 12 -6.92 -30.05 15.76
CA LEU A 12 -7.45 -29.17 14.72
C LEU A 12 -8.39 -29.93 13.78
N HIS A 13 -8.01 -31.15 13.40
CA HIS A 13 -8.87 -32.00 12.58
C HIS A 13 -10.22 -32.26 13.26
N GLN A 14 -10.23 -32.69 14.53
CA GLN A 14 -11.46 -32.95 15.30
C GLN A 14 -12.34 -31.69 15.40
N LYS A 15 -11.74 -30.53 15.67
CA LYS A 15 -12.48 -29.27 15.74
C LYS A 15 -13.14 -28.91 14.41
N LEU A 16 -12.44 -29.09 13.30
CA LEU A 16 -12.99 -28.82 11.97
C LEU A 16 -14.11 -29.80 11.60
N VAL A 17 -14.00 -31.07 12.01
CA VAL A 17 -15.08 -32.06 11.85
C VAL A 17 -16.33 -31.61 12.58
N HIS A 18 -16.23 -31.25 13.86
CA HIS A 18 -17.39 -30.78 14.62
C HIS A 18 -18.04 -29.52 14.06
N LEU A 19 -17.24 -28.59 13.54
CA LEU A 19 -17.76 -27.40 12.89
C LEU A 19 -18.51 -27.76 11.59
N ALA A 20 -17.95 -28.64 10.78
CA ALA A 20 -18.61 -29.12 9.56
C ALA A 20 -19.93 -29.87 9.86
N GLU A 21 -19.93 -30.71 10.90
CA GLU A 21 -21.13 -31.40 11.39
C GLU A 21 -22.20 -30.41 11.87
N SER A 22 -21.81 -29.38 12.62
CA SER A 22 -22.74 -28.34 13.09
C SER A 22 -23.39 -27.54 11.96
N GLU A 23 -22.70 -27.43 10.82
CA GLU A 23 -23.20 -26.79 9.62
C GLU A 23 -23.86 -27.78 8.64
N GLY A 24 -23.87 -29.08 8.95
CA GLY A 24 -24.49 -30.12 8.11
C GLY A 24 -23.78 -30.36 6.78
N VAL A 25 -22.48 -30.06 6.69
CA VAL A 25 -21.69 -30.18 5.45
C VAL A 25 -20.51 -31.12 5.63
N SER A 26 -19.92 -31.58 4.52
CA SER A 26 -18.70 -32.39 4.58
C SER A 26 -17.51 -31.55 5.07
N LEU A 27 -16.55 -32.19 5.75
CA LEU A 27 -15.31 -31.54 6.20
C LEU A 27 -14.59 -30.81 5.05
N ASN A 28 -14.48 -31.44 3.88
CA ASN A 28 -13.80 -30.83 2.73
C ASN A 28 -14.54 -29.58 2.24
N GLN A 29 -15.87 -29.62 2.21
CA GLN A 29 -16.69 -28.47 1.83
C GLN A 29 -16.56 -27.34 2.84
N TYR A 30 -16.58 -27.66 4.14
CA TYR A 30 -16.35 -26.71 5.21
C TYR A 30 -14.98 -26.02 5.07
N ILE A 31 -13.92 -26.79 4.84
CA ILE A 31 -12.55 -26.24 4.66
C ILE A 31 -12.49 -25.31 3.46
N VAL A 32 -13.04 -25.70 2.31
CA VAL A 32 -13.05 -24.87 1.09
C VAL A 32 -13.86 -23.58 1.31
N TYR A 33 -15.01 -23.68 1.97
CA TYR A 33 -15.85 -22.53 2.31
C TYR A 33 -15.14 -21.58 3.27
N ALA A 34 -14.51 -22.09 4.32
CA ALA A 34 -13.76 -21.30 5.29
C ALA A 34 -12.57 -20.58 4.65
N LEU A 35 -11.82 -21.25 3.77
CA LEU A 35 -10.73 -20.63 3.00
C LEU A 35 -11.25 -19.52 2.07
N THR A 36 -12.39 -19.75 1.41
CA THR A 36 -13.02 -18.74 0.55
C THR A 36 -13.44 -17.52 1.38
N ARG A 37 -14.09 -17.73 2.52
CA ARG A 37 -14.47 -16.68 3.46
C ARG A 37 -13.25 -15.89 3.93
N GLN A 38 -12.18 -16.56 4.33
CA GLN A 38 -10.95 -15.92 4.78
C GLN A 38 -10.33 -15.02 3.70
N ILE A 39 -10.27 -15.50 2.45
CA ILE A 39 -9.75 -14.72 1.32
C ILE A 39 -10.64 -13.51 1.03
N THR A 40 -11.97 -13.67 1.07
CA THR A 40 -12.90 -12.54 0.89
C THR A 40 -12.83 -11.52 2.02
N SER A 41 -12.61 -11.95 3.26
CA SER A 41 -12.43 -11.05 4.40
C SER A 41 -11.07 -10.34 4.41
N ALA A 42 -10.03 -10.93 3.82
CA ALA A 42 -8.72 -10.29 3.70
C ALA A 42 -8.72 -9.10 2.71
N TYR A 43 -9.70 -9.02 1.80
CA TYR A 43 -9.90 -7.88 0.91
C TYR A 43 -10.93 -6.88 1.47
N THR A 44 -10.82 -6.56 2.76
CA THR A 44 -11.64 -5.49 3.33
C THR A 44 -10.95 -4.15 3.04
N VAL A 45 -11.38 -3.46 1.98
CA VAL A 45 -11.10 -2.03 1.82
C VAL A 45 -11.84 -1.33 2.96
N LEU A 46 -11.13 -1.00 4.03
CA LEU A 46 -11.70 -0.25 5.14
C LEU A 46 -12.00 1.15 4.62
N THR A 47 -13.28 1.49 4.52
CA THR A 47 -13.71 2.85 4.22
C THR A 47 -13.30 3.74 5.39
N VAL A 48 -12.36 4.66 5.14
CA VAL A 48 -11.99 5.67 6.12
C VAL A 48 -13.16 6.67 6.25
N PRO A 49 -13.68 6.93 7.46
CA PRO A 49 -14.76 7.89 7.65
C PRO A 49 -14.35 9.29 7.17
N GLU A 50 -15.29 10.04 6.58
CA GLU A 50 -15.03 11.40 6.08
C GLU A 50 -14.51 12.36 7.17
N ALA A 51 -14.95 12.15 8.42
CA ALA A 51 -14.45 12.88 9.58
C ALA A 51 -12.94 12.66 9.81
N GLU A 52 -12.46 11.42 9.64
CA GLU A 52 -11.04 11.10 9.80
C GLU A 52 -10.20 11.71 8.66
N VAL A 53 -10.70 11.64 7.42
CA VAL A 53 -10.06 12.30 6.27
C VAL A 53 -9.97 13.81 6.51
N SER A 54 -11.03 14.42 7.03
CA SER A 54 -11.06 15.85 7.34
C SER A 54 -10.08 16.22 8.44
N GLN A 55 -9.98 15.41 9.49
CA GLN A 55 -9.02 15.61 10.58
C GLN A 55 -7.57 15.49 10.07
N GLN A 56 -7.27 14.49 9.25
CA GLN A 56 -5.94 14.33 8.66
C GLN A 56 -5.55 15.54 7.81
N LYS A 57 -6.47 16.08 7.00
CA LYS A 57 -6.24 17.31 6.23
C LYS A 57 -5.92 18.51 7.12
N GLN A 58 -6.65 18.68 8.23
CA GLN A 58 -6.40 19.76 9.19
C GLN A 58 -5.03 19.61 9.89
N ASN A 59 -4.67 18.39 10.29
CA ASN A 59 -3.37 18.08 10.89
C ASN A 59 -2.24 18.39 9.91
N PHE A 60 -2.39 17.97 8.65
CA PHE A 60 -1.42 18.24 7.59
C PHE A 60 -1.23 19.74 7.35
N ASN A 61 -2.32 20.51 7.27
CA ASN A 61 -2.24 21.98 7.13
C ASN A 61 -1.63 22.67 8.36
N THR A 62 -1.76 22.09 9.54
CA THR A 62 -1.12 22.60 10.77
C THR A 62 0.38 22.34 10.72
N LEU A 63 0.79 21.13 10.36
CA LEU A 63 2.18 20.78 10.15
C LEU A 63 2.85 21.69 9.12
N LEU A 64 2.20 21.97 7.99
CA LEU A 64 2.74 22.89 6.98
C LEU A 64 2.98 24.31 7.52
N ARG A 65 2.13 24.79 8.44
CA ARG A 65 2.31 26.09 9.08
C ARG A 65 3.46 26.08 10.09
N GLU A 66 3.58 25.00 10.85
CA GLU A 66 4.66 24.82 11.82
C GLU A 66 6.04 24.69 11.16
N LEU A 67 6.11 23.97 10.03
CA LEU A 67 7.33 23.84 9.23
C LEU A 67 7.72 25.14 8.53
N GLY A 68 6.75 26.05 8.30
CA GLY A 68 6.98 27.31 7.61
C GLY A 68 7.36 27.12 6.14
N GLN A 69 7.91 28.17 5.55
CA GLN A 69 8.46 28.14 4.19
C GLN A 69 9.90 28.62 4.22
N ALA A 70 10.80 27.84 3.61
CA ALA A 70 12.16 28.27 3.39
C ALA A 70 12.19 29.36 2.30
N SER A 71 12.97 30.40 2.53
CA SER A 71 13.25 31.42 1.52
C SER A 71 14.03 30.83 0.34
N SER A 72 13.92 31.46 -0.83
CA SER A 72 14.66 31.02 -2.02
C SER A 72 16.18 30.96 -1.80
N THR A 73 16.70 31.79 -0.90
CA THR A 73 18.12 31.79 -0.51
C THR A 73 18.47 30.59 0.36
N GLU A 74 17.67 30.28 1.38
CA GLU A 74 17.87 29.10 2.24
C GLU A 74 17.77 27.79 1.45
N VAL A 75 16.84 27.72 0.49
CA VAL A 75 16.73 26.58 -0.43
C VAL A 75 17.98 26.45 -1.29
N ALA A 76 18.49 27.56 -1.85
CA ALA A 76 19.71 27.53 -2.67
C ALA A 76 20.95 27.13 -1.86
N ASP A 77 21.08 27.61 -0.62
CA ASP A 77 22.18 27.25 0.28
C ASP A 77 22.13 25.76 0.65
N THR A 78 20.96 25.25 1.03
CA THR A 78 20.76 23.82 1.31
C THR A 78 21.08 22.94 0.10
N LEU A 79 20.72 23.39 -1.11
CA LEU A 79 21.03 22.66 -2.35
C LEU A 79 22.50 22.72 -2.74
N ARG A 80 23.30 23.68 -2.23
CA ARG A 80 24.76 23.70 -2.45
C ARG A 80 25.46 22.62 -1.64
N ASP A 81 24.94 22.28 -0.47
CA ASP A 81 25.49 21.25 0.41
C ASP A 81 25.20 19.82 -0.07
N ARG A 82 24.40 19.65 -1.13
CA ARG A 82 24.04 18.33 -1.63
C ARG A 82 25.25 17.60 -2.23
N VAL A 83 25.33 16.30 -1.97
CA VAL A 83 26.30 15.42 -2.63
C VAL A 83 25.84 15.18 -4.07
N ILE A 84 26.69 15.55 -5.04
CA ILE A 84 26.43 15.26 -6.45
C ILE A 84 26.75 13.78 -6.70
N VAL A 85 25.72 13.00 -7.01
CA VAL A 85 25.84 11.58 -7.38
C VAL A 85 25.72 11.40 -8.89
N GLN A 86 26.36 10.37 -9.43
CA GLN A 86 26.14 9.99 -10.82
C GLN A 86 24.73 9.42 -11.00
N PRO A 87 24.04 9.72 -12.12
CA PRO A 87 22.77 9.10 -12.44
C PRO A 87 22.89 7.58 -12.51
N GLU A 88 21.81 6.89 -12.15
CA GLU A 88 21.67 5.46 -12.36
C GLU A 88 21.85 5.12 -13.84
N SER A 89 22.38 3.94 -14.16
CA SER A 89 22.66 3.54 -15.55
C SER A 89 21.43 3.53 -16.46
N GLU A 90 20.24 3.38 -15.87
CA GLU A 90 18.95 3.41 -16.57
C GLU A 90 18.52 4.83 -16.95
N LEU A 91 19.07 5.87 -16.29
CA LEU A 91 18.79 7.28 -16.57
C LEU A 91 19.69 7.79 -17.69
N THR A 92 19.45 7.31 -18.91
CA THR A 92 20.20 7.76 -20.08
C THR A 92 19.97 9.27 -20.34
N PRO A 93 20.94 9.97 -20.96
CA PRO A 93 20.82 11.40 -21.26
C PRO A 93 19.55 11.76 -22.04
N GLU A 94 19.09 10.86 -22.93
CA GLU A 94 17.87 11.03 -23.72
C GLU A 94 16.60 11.02 -22.84
N ILE A 95 16.53 10.13 -21.85
CA ILE A 95 15.41 10.03 -20.91
C ILE A 95 15.35 11.31 -20.06
N VAL A 96 16.51 11.76 -19.56
CA VAL A 96 16.63 12.99 -18.77
C VAL A 96 16.20 14.20 -19.60
N ALA A 97 16.69 14.33 -20.84
CA ALA A 97 16.32 15.43 -21.73
C ALA A 97 14.82 15.45 -22.05
N ARG A 98 14.22 14.28 -22.30
CA ARG A 98 12.78 14.15 -22.55
C ARG A 98 11.96 14.55 -21.33
N LEU A 99 12.39 14.17 -20.13
CA LEU A 99 11.73 14.58 -18.87
C LEU A 99 11.80 16.11 -18.69
N GLN A 100 12.98 16.71 -18.90
CA GLN A 100 13.17 18.16 -18.78
C GLN A 100 12.28 18.94 -19.75
N GLN A 101 12.15 18.48 -21.01
CA GLN A 101 11.22 19.10 -21.96
C GLN A 101 9.76 19.02 -21.50
N ARG A 102 9.33 17.88 -20.95
CA ARG A 102 7.95 17.75 -20.42
C ARG A 102 7.69 18.70 -19.27
N ILE A 103 8.66 18.87 -18.36
CA ILE A 103 8.54 19.81 -17.24
C ILE A 103 8.43 21.25 -17.75
N GLN A 104 9.26 21.66 -18.71
CA GLN A 104 9.23 23.00 -19.30
C GLN A 104 7.92 23.29 -20.03
N ASN A 105 7.35 22.29 -20.73
CA ASN A 105 6.07 22.45 -21.41
C ASN A 105 4.91 22.59 -20.41
N ALA A 106 4.95 21.85 -19.30
CA ALA A 106 3.92 21.92 -18.25
C ALA A 106 3.96 23.24 -17.45
N THR A 107 5.13 23.88 -17.33
CA THR A 107 5.25 25.21 -16.69
C THR A 107 4.90 26.37 -17.62
N LYS A 108 4.81 26.14 -18.94
CA LYS A 108 4.43 27.14 -19.94
C LYS A 108 2.93 27.13 -20.29
N ALA A 109 2.20 26.08 -19.90
CA ALA A 109 0.76 25.94 -20.11
C ALA A 109 -0.02 26.45 -18.90
#